data_AF-M5BNG7-F1
#
_entry.id   AF-M5BNG7-F1
#
_cell.length_a   1.000
_cell.length_b   1.000
_cell.length_c   1.000
_cell.angle_alpha   90.00
_cell.angle_beta   90.00
_cell.angle_gamma   90.00
#
_symmetry.space_group_name_H-M   'P 1'
#
loop_
_entity.id
_entity.type
_entity.pdbx_description
1 polymer ?
#
loop_
_entity_poly.entity_id
_entity_poly.type
_entity_poly.pdbx_seq_one_letter_code
_entity_poly.pdbx_strand_id
1 'polypeptide(L)'
;MHLSIAILRLGLLENNRTGNASRIMDAYERVHNETVVHEKDFVDGIKPDGSFQQHIGIIYDGNYGKDFSNSLLEMELQAVDTPFQANQSVKDAFSSHIGGAQWMTFVDTKNKTLHWDYTVIGRMVAFAIADDQASANLKMNLTRVQELGDAWNSTELQQFATDLNKPIETANAGFLTGNRMFWNSDYMVHRTNETVTTLRMLSNRTKTSECVNTQNPFGFHLSDGAMYQYSNGQEYLDMYATFDWNLVPGTTIDYNATVLNCSATEKAGVTTYAGGVSAGDVDFELQKGLVLLQA
;
A
#
# COMPACT_ATOMS: atom_id res chain seq x y z
N MET A 1 15.36 -6.68 0.94
CA MET A 1 14.90 -7.06 -0.41
C MET A 1 15.71 -6.44 -1.57
N HIS A 2 15.86 -5.11 -1.74
CA HIS A 2 16.65 -4.55 -2.87
C HIS A 2 18.09 -5.08 -2.95
N LEU A 3 18.73 -5.31 -1.81
CA LEU A 3 20.05 -5.94 -1.73
C LEU A 3 20.02 -7.39 -2.24
N SER A 4 18.99 -8.16 -1.90
CA SER A 4 18.83 -9.55 -2.34
C SER A 4 18.62 -9.67 -3.85
N ILE A 5 17.87 -8.74 -4.46
CA ILE A 5 17.69 -8.68 -5.92
C ILE A 5 19.00 -8.28 -6.63
N ALA A 6 19.74 -7.34 -6.05
CA ALA A 6 21.06 -6.99 -6.57
C ALA A 6 22.00 -8.21 -6.51
N ILE A 7 21.98 -8.97 -5.40
CA ILE A 7 22.74 -10.22 -5.25
C ILE A 7 22.26 -11.28 -6.24
N LEU A 8 20.96 -11.43 -6.49
CA LEU A 8 20.41 -12.34 -7.50
C LEU A 8 20.90 -11.98 -8.91
N ARG A 9 20.78 -10.71 -9.31
CA ARG A 9 21.26 -10.23 -10.62
C ARG A 9 22.76 -10.43 -10.76
N LEU A 10 23.55 -10.14 -9.72
CA LEU A 10 24.99 -10.42 -9.69
C LEU A 10 25.28 -11.92 -9.77
N GLY A 11 24.54 -12.75 -9.05
CA GLY A 11 24.67 -14.21 -9.07
C GLY A 11 24.34 -14.82 -10.43
N LEU A 12 23.29 -14.34 -11.10
CA LEU A 12 22.93 -14.73 -12.48
C LEU A 12 24.00 -14.29 -13.49
N LEU A 13 24.58 -13.09 -13.33
CA LEU A 13 25.68 -12.61 -14.16
C LEU A 13 26.98 -13.40 -13.94
N GLU A 14 27.29 -13.78 -12.69
CA GLU A 14 28.42 -14.65 -12.33
C GLU A 14 28.24 -16.09 -12.82
N ASN A 15 26.99 -16.54 -12.97
CA ASN A 15 26.65 -17.88 -13.47
C ASN A 15 27.08 -18.10 -14.93
N ASN A 16 27.41 -17.04 -15.68
CA ASN A 16 27.93 -17.16 -17.04
C ASN A 16 29.41 -17.60 -17.10
N ARG A 17 30.11 -17.80 -15.96
CA ARG A 17 31.52 -18.28 -15.97
C ARG A 17 31.92 -19.28 -14.87
N THR A 18 31.29 -19.33 -13.69
CA THR A 18 31.70 -20.27 -12.60
C THR A 18 30.56 -20.80 -11.70
N GLY A 19 29.30 -20.45 -12.00
CA GLY A 19 28.07 -21.01 -11.42
C GLY A 19 28.08 -21.36 -9.93
N ASN A 20 27.80 -20.39 -9.06
CA ASN A 20 27.57 -20.66 -7.64
C ASN A 20 26.06 -20.74 -7.36
N ALA A 21 25.45 -21.87 -7.72
CA ALA A 21 24.03 -22.15 -7.46
C ALA A 21 23.64 -21.94 -5.98
N SER A 22 24.58 -22.12 -5.04
CA SER A 22 24.37 -21.87 -3.62
C SER A 22 24.16 -20.39 -3.30
N ARG A 23 24.81 -19.45 -4.01
CA ARG A 23 24.55 -18.00 -3.85
C ARG A 23 23.18 -17.60 -4.37
N ILE A 24 22.75 -18.21 -5.48
CA ILE A 24 21.40 -18.00 -6.02
C ILE A 24 20.36 -18.54 -5.02
N MET A 25 20.57 -19.76 -4.50
CA MET A 25 19.70 -20.34 -3.48
C MET A 25 19.61 -19.44 -2.23
N ASP A 26 20.74 -19.00 -1.67
CA ASP A 26 20.77 -18.10 -0.51
C ASP A 26 20.03 -16.77 -0.79
N ALA A 27 20.11 -16.24 -2.01
CA ALA A 27 19.36 -15.05 -2.38
C ALA A 27 17.84 -15.28 -2.40
N TYR A 28 17.38 -16.41 -2.97
CA TYR A 28 15.97 -16.80 -2.95
C TYR A 28 15.47 -17.03 -1.52
N GLU A 29 16.18 -17.83 -0.73
CA GLU A 29 15.83 -18.14 0.66
C GLU A 29 15.70 -16.87 1.51
N ARG A 30 16.60 -15.89 1.34
CA ARG A 30 16.50 -14.61 2.06
C ARG A 30 15.26 -13.82 1.70
N VAL A 31 14.88 -13.77 0.42
CA VAL A 31 13.67 -13.05 0.01
C VAL A 31 12.40 -13.77 0.46
N HIS A 32 12.39 -15.11 0.36
CA HIS A 32 11.29 -15.94 0.84
C HIS A 32 11.07 -15.79 2.34
N ASN A 33 12.14 -15.75 3.13
CA ASN A 33 12.05 -15.55 4.58
C ASN A 33 11.52 -14.17 5.00
N GLU A 34 11.63 -13.17 4.12
CA GLU A 34 11.05 -11.83 4.30
C GLU A 34 9.63 -11.71 3.69
N THR A 35 9.23 -12.67 2.86
CA THR A 35 7.90 -12.72 2.22
C THR A 35 6.97 -13.58 3.06
N VAL A 36 6.73 -13.13 4.29
CA VAL A 36 5.86 -13.81 5.26
C VAL A 36 4.93 -12.79 5.93
N VAL A 37 3.88 -13.29 6.58
CA VAL A 37 2.97 -12.45 7.35
C VAL A 37 3.62 -12.08 8.68
N HIS A 38 3.66 -10.78 8.97
CA HIS A 38 4.18 -10.21 10.21
C HIS A 38 3.05 -9.66 11.09
N GLU A 39 2.59 -10.48 12.04
CA GLU A 39 1.44 -10.16 12.91
C GLU A 39 1.69 -9.02 13.89
N LYS A 40 2.94 -8.77 14.26
CA LYS A 40 3.30 -7.78 15.29
C LYS A 40 3.17 -6.36 14.77
N ASP A 41 2.67 -5.46 15.62
CA ASP A 41 2.69 -4.03 15.38
C ASP A 41 4.13 -3.52 15.22
N PHE A 42 4.32 -2.46 14.44
CA PHE A 42 5.62 -1.82 14.24
C PHE A 42 6.73 -2.73 13.65
N VAL A 43 6.34 -3.84 13.02
CA VAL A 43 7.23 -4.69 12.22
C VAL A 43 6.89 -4.49 10.75
N ASP A 44 7.88 -4.24 9.91
CA ASP A 44 7.66 -4.03 8.47
C ASP A 44 7.26 -5.33 7.76
N GLY A 45 6.59 -5.19 6.61
CA GLY A 45 6.17 -6.30 5.76
C GLY A 45 4.65 -6.49 5.67
N ILE A 46 4.26 -7.65 5.15
CA ILE A 46 2.86 -8.03 4.91
C ILE A 46 2.16 -8.27 6.25
N LYS A 47 0.94 -7.75 6.39
CA LYS A 47 0.09 -7.91 7.56
C LYS A 47 -0.99 -8.99 7.37
N PRO A 48 -1.53 -9.53 8.48
CA PRO A 48 -2.59 -10.54 8.43
C PRO A 48 -3.81 -10.17 7.58
N ASP A 49 -4.16 -8.88 7.49
CA ASP A 49 -5.27 -8.36 6.69
C ASP A 49 -4.93 -8.13 5.19
N GLY A 50 -3.68 -8.42 4.80
CA GLY A 50 -3.14 -8.23 3.44
C GLY A 50 -2.55 -6.83 3.19
N SER A 51 -2.63 -5.90 4.15
CA SER A 51 -1.93 -4.61 4.01
C SER A 51 -0.41 -4.77 4.12
N PHE A 52 0.35 -3.78 3.67
CA PHE A 52 1.79 -3.75 3.78
C PHE A 52 2.26 -2.54 4.59
N GLN A 53 3.09 -2.78 5.59
CA GLN A 53 3.69 -1.71 6.37
C GLN A 53 5.18 -1.57 6.09
N GLN A 54 5.67 -0.33 6.13
CA GLN A 54 7.08 -0.02 6.04
C GLN A 54 7.42 1.14 6.97
N HIS A 55 8.69 1.25 7.34
CA HIS A 55 9.16 2.30 8.25
C HIS A 55 8.38 2.30 9.56
N ILE A 56 8.15 1.12 10.13
CA ILE A 56 7.70 0.93 11.52
C ILE A 56 6.28 1.49 11.72
N GLY A 57 5.26 0.83 11.17
CA GLY A 57 3.85 1.13 11.44
C GLY A 57 3.20 2.17 10.50
N ILE A 58 3.75 2.38 9.30
CA ILE A 58 3.11 3.19 8.26
C ILE A 58 2.61 2.27 7.16
N ILE A 59 1.32 2.36 6.81
CA ILE A 59 0.76 1.68 5.64
C ILE A 59 1.40 2.22 4.37
N TYR A 60 1.91 1.32 3.53
CA TYR A 60 2.80 1.70 2.44
C TYR A 60 2.66 0.84 1.18
N ASP A 61 1.50 0.22 1.00
CA ASP A 61 1.14 -0.63 -0.14
C ASP A 61 1.48 0.02 -1.48
N GLY A 62 1.16 1.31 -1.68
CA GLY A 62 1.32 1.98 -2.97
C GLY A 62 2.74 2.43 -3.33
N ASN A 63 3.74 2.19 -2.47
CA ASN A 63 5.13 2.56 -2.75
C ASN A 63 6.11 1.46 -2.34
N TYR A 64 6.48 1.32 -1.06
CA TYR A 64 7.41 0.25 -0.68
C TYR A 64 6.79 -1.14 -0.84
N GLY A 65 5.49 -1.30 -0.57
CA GLY A 65 4.75 -2.55 -0.84
C GLY A 65 4.68 -2.86 -2.34
N LYS A 66 4.44 -1.84 -3.16
CA LYS A 66 4.48 -1.93 -4.63
C LYS A 66 5.88 -2.28 -5.15
N ASP A 67 6.93 -1.63 -4.66
CA ASP A 67 8.33 -1.93 -5.03
C ASP A 67 8.72 -3.34 -4.58
N PHE A 68 8.25 -3.76 -3.41
CA PHE A 68 8.31 -5.12 -2.91
C PHE A 68 7.64 -6.10 -3.87
N SER A 69 6.41 -5.82 -4.27
CA SER A 69 5.65 -6.67 -5.17
C SER A 69 6.29 -6.79 -6.55
N ASN A 70 6.69 -5.68 -7.17
CA ASN A 70 7.36 -5.69 -8.47
C ASN A 70 8.67 -6.49 -8.46
N SER A 71 9.41 -6.37 -7.37
CA SER A 71 10.66 -7.08 -7.14
C SER A 71 10.46 -8.59 -7.02
N LEU A 72 9.49 -9.00 -6.21
CA LEU A 72 9.17 -10.41 -6.04
C LEU A 72 8.60 -11.01 -7.32
N LEU A 73 7.73 -10.29 -8.04
CA LEU A 73 7.21 -10.70 -9.35
C LEU A 73 8.34 -10.98 -10.35
N GLU A 74 9.31 -10.06 -10.48
CA GLU A 74 10.45 -10.24 -11.38
C GLU A 74 11.29 -11.47 -11.01
N MET A 75 11.47 -11.69 -9.71
CA MET A 75 12.28 -12.79 -9.19
C MET A 75 11.59 -14.14 -9.35
N GLU A 76 10.34 -14.26 -8.92
CA GLU A 76 9.60 -15.52 -8.93
C GLU A 76 9.25 -16.00 -10.33
N LEU A 77 9.00 -15.08 -11.28
CA LEU A 77 8.81 -15.45 -12.69
C LEU A 77 10.04 -16.17 -13.29
N GLN A 78 11.24 -15.87 -12.81
CA GLN A 78 12.46 -16.57 -13.23
C GLN A 78 12.64 -17.92 -12.53
N ALA A 79 11.93 -18.14 -11.44
CA ALA A 79 12.06 -19.32 -10.58
C ALA A 79 10.98 -20.38 -10.84
N VAL A 80 9.91 -20.04 -11.56
CA VAL A 80 8.82 -20.97 -11.92
C VAL A 80 9.41 -22.27 -12.49
N ASP A 81 8.91 -23.40 -11.97
CA ASP A 81 9.34 -24.76 -12.34
C ASP A 81 10.83 -25.07 -12.08
N THR A 82 11.51 -24.28 -11.26
CA THR A 82 12.89 -24.53 -10.79
C THR A 82 12.93 -24.91 -9.31
N PRO A 83 14.06 -25.46 -8.81
CA PRO A 83 14.25 -25.68 -7.37
C PRO A 83 14.26 -24.40 -6.51
N PHE A 84 14.32 -23.21 -7.12
CA PHE A 84 14.34 -21.92 -6.43
C PHE A 84 12.95 -21.31 -6.23
N GLN A 85 11.88 -21.92 -6.76
CA GLN A 85 10.53 -21.37 -6.66
C GLN A 85 10.06 -21.20 -5.21
N ALA A 86 9.22 -20.18 -4.98
CA ALA A 86 8.52 -20.00 -3.71
C ALA A 86 7.79 -21.26 -3.23
N ASN A 87 7.86 -21.50 -1.91
CA ASN A 87 7.02 -22.47 -1.23
C ASN A 87 5.59 -21.93 -1.01
N GLN A 88 4.67 -22.77 -0.55
CA GLN A 88 3.26 -22.39 -0.38
C GLN A 88 3.06 -21.21 0.58
N SER A 89 3.83 -21.14 1.69
CA SER A 89 3.70 -20.04 2.66
C SER A 89 4.03 -18.68 2.04
N VAL A 90 5.04 -18.63 1.18
CA VAL A 90 5.42 -17.41 0.43
C VAL A 90 4.33 -17.06 -0.58
N LYS A 91 3.82 -18.06 -1.31
CA LYS A 91 2.74 -17.88 -2.29
C LYS A 91 1.47 -17.33 -1.64
N ASP A 92 1.07 -17.88 -0.50
CA ASP A 92 -0.12 -17.48 0.25
C ASP A 92 0.02 -16.06 0.81
N ALA A 93 1.16 -15.76 1.45
CA ALA A 93 1.43 -14.42 1.99
C ALA A 93 1.40 -13.35 0.88
N PHE A 94 2.08 -13.60 -0.24
CA PHE A 94 2.09 -12.66 -1.36
C PHE A 94 0.74 -12.52 -2.05
N SER A 95 0.01 -13.63 -2.26
CA SER A 95 -1.33 -13.60 -2.86
C SER A 95 -2.31 -12.81 -2.00
N SER A 96 -2.30 -13.03 -0.68
CA SER A 96 -3.10 -12.26 0.28
C SER A 96 -2.77 -10.77 0.23
N HIS A 97 -1.48 -10.42 0.14
CA HIS A 97 -1.05 -9.03 0.00
C HIS A 97 -1.59 -8.38 -1.28
N ILE A 98 -1.43 -9.02 -2.45
CA ILE A 98 -1.90 -8.45 -3.73
C ILE A 98 -3.43 -8.33 -3.75
N GLY A 99 -4.15 -9.33 -3.23
CA GLY A 99 -5.60 -9.24 -3.06
C GLY A 99 -6.02 -8.13 -2.08
N GLY A 100 -5.20 -7.80 -1.08
CA GLY A 100 -5.33 -6.63 -0.23
C GLY A 100 -5.13 -5.33 -0.98
N ALA A 101 -4.00 -5.20 -1.64
CA ALA A 101 -3.58 -4.00 -2.36
C ALA A 101 -4.61 -3.55 -3.41
N GLN A 102 -5.33 -4.46 -4.08
CA GLN A 102 -6.38 -4.11 -5.04
C GLN A 102 -7.40 -3.11 -4.49
N TRP A 103 -7.78 -3.27 -3.20
CA TRP A 103 -8.76 -2.42 -2.54
C TRP A 103 -8.30 -0.98 -2.33
N MET A 104 -6.99 -0.74 -2.39
CA MET A 104 -6.36 0.57 -2.18
C MET A 104 -6.09 1.30 -3.51
N THR A 105 -6.76 0.89 -4.59
CA THR A 105 -6.63 1.50 -5.92
C THR A 105 -7.87 2.29 -6.32
N PHE A 106 -7.68 3.35 -7.10
CA PHE A 106 -8.75 4.09 -7.75
C PHE A 106 -8.33 4.49 -9.17
N VAL A 107 -9.26 5.07 -9.94
CA VAL A 107 -9.00 5.50 -11.32
C VAL A 107 -9.26 6.98 -11.51
N ASP A 108 -8.32 7.68 -12.14
CA ASP A 108 -8.61 8.92 -12.87
C ASP A 108 -9.34 8.57 -14.17
N THR A 109 -10.65 8.80 -14.17
CA THR A 109 -11.55 8.48 -15.28
C THR A 109 -11.33 9.35 -16.52
N LYS A 110 -10.76 10.55 -16.37
CA LYS A 110 -10.49 11.46 -17.49
C LYS A 110 -9.22 11.08 -18.21
N ASN A 111 -8.15 10.81 -17.46
CA ASN A 111 -6.85 10.44 -18.04
C ASN A 111 -6.70 8.92 -18.24
N LYS A 112 -7.65 8.12 -17.75
CA LYS A 112 -7.65 6.65 -17.81
C LYS A 112 -6.44 6.04 -17.11
N THR A 113 -6.11 6.59 -15.94
CA THR A 113 -4.91 6.21 -15.17
C THR A 113 -5.31 5.54 -13.86
N LEU A 114 -4.73 4.37 -13.58
CA LEU A 114 -4.85 3.70 -12.28
C LEU A 114 -3.91 4.34 -11.27
N HIS A 115 -4.41 4.61 -10.07
CA HIS A 115 -3.65 5.17 -8.96
C HIS A 115 -3.81 4.33 -7.70
N TRP A 116 -2.85 4.49 -6.80
CA TRP A 116 -2.99 4.12 -5.39
C TRP A 116 -3.67 5.24 -4.63
N ASP A 117 -4.44 4.91 -3.60
CA ASP A 117 -4.88 5.88 -2.60
C ASP A 117 -3.69 6.68 -2.06
N TYR A 118 -3.86 8.00 -1.95
CA TYR A 118 -2.81 8.92 -1.51
C TYR A 118 -2.35 8.68 -0.06
N THR A 119 -3.17 8.06 0.79
CA THR A 119 -2.81 7.70 2.17
C THR A 119 -1.93 6.46 2.26
N VAL A 120 -1.81 5.65 1.19
CA VAL A 120 -1.02 4.41 1.17
C VAL A 120 0.30 4.53 0.39
N ILE A 121 0.62 5.73 -0.10
CA ILE A 121 1.89 6.05 -0.79
C ILE A 121 2.86 6.85 0.11
N GLY A 122 2.56 6.99 1.40
CA GLY A 122 3.43 7.65 2.39
C GLY A 122 3.86 9.05 1.96
N ARG A 123 5.15 9.38 2.10
CA ARG A 123 5.68 10.71 1.73
C ARG A 123 5.57 11.05 0.23
N MET A 124 5.26 10.07 -0.64
CA MET A 124 5.17 10.31 -2.09
C MET A 124 3.99 11.18 -2.47
N VAL A 125 3.04 11.40 -1.55
CA VAL A 125 1.94 12.35 -1.69
C VAL A 125 2.43 13.79 -1.96
N ALA A 126 3.64 14.12 -1.55
CA ALA A 126 4.23 15.45 -1.75
C ALA A 126 4.79 15.69 -3.17
N PHE A 127 4.78 14.68 -4.05
CA PHE A 127 5.35 14.77 -5.39
C PHE A 127 4.26 15.03 -6.44
N ALA A 128 4.59 15.90 -7.40
CA ALA A 128 3.74 16.12 -8.55
C ALA A 128 3.70 14.86 -9.43
N ILE A 129 2.62 14.66 -10.16
CA ILE A 129 2.48 13.56 -11.15
C ILE A 129 3.64 13.59 -12.15
N ALA A 130 4.10 14.79 -12.54
CA ALA A 130 5.21 14.98 -13.47
C ALA A 130 6.56 14.43 -12.96
N ASP A 131 6.72 14.24 -11.65
CA ASP A 131 7.93 13.66 -11.04
C ASP A 131 7.97 12.13 -11.18
N ASP A 132 6.90 11.53 -11.72
CA ASP A 132 6.75 10.11 -11.99
C ASP A 132 7.14 9.25 -10.77
N GLN A 133 6.65 9.64 -9.59
CA GLN A 133 6.74 8.86 -8.35
C GLN A 133 5.45 8.07 -8.10
N ALA A 134 5.27 7.49 -6.91
CA ALA A 134 4.08 6.70 -6.58
C ALA A 134 2.75 7.49 -6.68
N SER A 135 2.79 8.83 -6.64
CA SER A 135 1.61 9.68 -6.88
C SER A 135 1.11 9.65 -8.33
N ALA A 136 1.95 9.26 -9.29
CA ALA A 136 1.67 9.40 -10.72
C ALA A 136 0.75 8.32 -11.28
N ASN A 137 0.86 7.07 -10.82
CA ASN A 137 0.03 5.93 -11.23
C ASN A 137 0.38 4.66 -10.42
N LEU A 138 -0.25 3.54 -10.76
CA LEU A 138 -0.08 2.23 -10.13
C LEU A 138 1.37 1.73 -10.16
N LYS A 139 2.17 2.05 -11.19
CA LYS A 139 3.55 1.58 -11.38
C LYS A 139 3.75 0.07 -11.15
N MET A 140 2.77 -0.74 -11.54
CA MET A 140 2.85 -2.21 -11.56
C MET A 140 2.61 -2.74 -12.98
N ASN A 141 3.30 -3.82 -13.33
CA ASN A 141 3.10 -4.49 -14.61
C ASN A 141 2.05 -5.60 -14.46
N LEU A 142 0.81 -5.30 -14.85
CA LEU A 142 -0.32 -6.24 -14.70
C LEU A 142 -0.14 -7.52 -15.52
N THR A 143 0.60 -7.50 -16.63
CA THR A 143 0.94 -8.71 -17.39
C THR A 143 1.79 -9.67 -16.56
N ARG A 144 2.81 -9.16 -15.86
CA ARG A 144 3.64 -10.00 -14.97
C ARG A 144 2.86 -10.54 -13.79
N VAL A 145 1.92 -9.75 -13.25
CA VAL A 145 1.02 -10.21 -12.19
C VAL A 145 0.16 -11.37 -12.69
N GLN A 146 -0.41 -11.25 -13.90
CA GLN A 146 -1.18 -12.33 -14.53
C GLN A 146 -0.32 -13.58 -14.74
N GLU A 147 0.87 -13.44 -15.34
CA GLU A 147 1.77 -14.56 -15.63
C GLU A 147 2.14 -15.33 -14.36
N LEU A 148 2.48 -14.63 -13.27
CA LEU A 148 2.79 -15.29 -11.99
C LEU A 148 1.53 -15.88 -11.37
N GLY A 149 0.39 -15.20 -11.46
CA GLY A 149 -0.90 -15.71 -11.00
C GLY A 149 -1.26 -17.03 -11.66
N ASP A 150 -1.06 -17.16 -12.97
CA ASP A 150 -1.28 -18.39 -13.72
C ASP A 150 -0.28 -19.48 -13.33
N ALA A 151 1.01 -19.14 -13.22
CA ALA A 151 2.04 -20.09 -12.81
C ALA A 151 1.83 -20.64 -11.39
N TRP A 152 1.30 -19.82 -10.48
CA TRP A 152 1.02 -20.21 -9.11
C TRP A 152 -0.39 -20.73 -8.89
N ASN A 153 -1.27 -20.63 -9.89
CA ASN A 153 -2.71 -20.85 -9.77
C ASN A 153 -3.32 -20.04 -8.60
N SER A 154 -2.91 -18.77 -8.48
CA SER A 154 -3.35 -17.84 -7.44
C SER A 154 -4.52 -17.01 -7.96
N THR A 155 -5.68 -17.17 -7.33
CA THR A 155 -6.90 -16.45 -7.71
C THR A 155 -6.75 -14.95 -7.45
N GLU A 156 -6.08 -14.55 -6.37
CA GLU A 156 -5.89 -13.15 -5.98
C GLU A 156 -5.00 -12.41 -7.00
N LEU A 157 -3.90 -13.03 -7.44
CA LEU A 157 -3.03 -12.45 -8.47
C LEU A 157 -3.77 -12.33 -9.82
N GLN A 158 -4.48 -13.38 -10.21
CA GLN A 158 -5.27 -13.40 -11.45
C GLN A 158 -6.39 -12.33 -11.42
N GLN A 159 -7.11 -12.21 -10.31
CA GLN A 159 -8.16 -11.20 -10.15
C GLN A 159 -7.57 -9.79 -10.17
N PHE A 160 -6.49 -9.52 -9.44
CA PHE A 160 -5.82 -8.22 -9.48
C PHE A 160 -5.45 -7.81 -10.90
N ALA A 161 -4.82 -8.71 -11.67
CA ALA A 161 -4.43 -8.42 -13.04
C ALA A 161 -5.63 -8.25 -13.98
N THR A 162 -6.61 -9.16 -13.92
CA THR A 162 -7.77 -9.13 -14.82
C THR A 162 -8.70 -7.95 -14.53
N ASP A 163 -8.99 -7.70 -13.26
CA ASP A 163 -9.92 -6.65 -12.83
C ASP A 163 -9.37 -5.26 -13.11
N LEU A 164 -8.08 -5.02 -12.85
CA LEU A 164 -7.47 -3.72 -13.11
C LEU A 164 -7.19 -3.47 -14.60
N ASN A 165 -7.21 -4.49 -15.47
CA ASN A 165 -7.13 -4.33 -16.93
C ASN A 165 -8.49 -4.10 -17.60
N LYS A 166 -9.61 -4.19 -16.86
CA LYS A 166 -10.94 -3.94 -17.43
C LYS A 166 -11.08 -2.48 -17.89
N PRO A 167 -12.00 -2.19 -18.83
CA PRO A 167 -12.25 -0.82 -19.29
C PRO A 167 -12.56 0.14 -18.13
N ILE A 168 -11.92 1.30 -18.17
CA ILE A 168 -12.08 2.34 -17.15
C ILE A 168 -13.33 3.18 -17.45
N GLU A 169 -14.34 3.03 -16.61
CA GLU A 169 -15.62 3.74 -16.71
C GLU A 169 -15.89 4.63 -15.49
N THR A 170 -15.54 4.19 -14.29
CA THR A 170 -15.78 4.90 -13.01
C THR A 170 -14.49 5.01 -12.19
N ALA A 171 -14.52 5.73 -11.07
CA ALA A 171 -13.36 5.82 -10.17
C ALA A 171 -13.07 4.49 -9.45
N ASN A 172 -14.03 3.56 -9.41
CA ASN A 172 -13.88 2.24 -8.82
C ASN A 172 -13.01 1.32 -9.71
N ALA A 173 -11.70 1.36 -9.47
CA ALA A 173 -10.76 0.41 -10.04
C ALA A 173 -11.15 -1.04 -9.69
N GLY A 174 -11.14 -1.93 -10.69
CA GLY A 174 -11.33 -3.36 -10.47
C GLY A 174 -12.75 -3.82 -10.09
N PHE A 175 -13.75 -2.93 -10.10
CA PHE A 175 -15.16 -3.27 -9.87
C PHE A 175 -15.43 -3.97 -8.52
N LEU A 176 -14.59 -3.70 -7.52
CA LEU A 176 -14.80 -4.17 -6.16
C LEU A 176 -15.90 -3.36 -5.49
N THR A 177 -16.83 -4.01 -4.80
CA THR A 177 -17.93 -3.35 -4.10
C THR A 177 -17.99 -3.79 -2.64
N GLY A 178 -18.52 -2.90 -1.80
CA GLY A 178 -18.59 -3.12 -0.37
C GLY A 178 -17.42 -2.49 0.36
N ASN A 179 -17.10 -3.05 1.52
CA ASN A 179 -16.19 -2.46 2.46
C ASN A 179 -15.04 -3.40 2.80
N ARG A 180 -13.89 -2.82 3.13
CA ARG A 180 -12.77 -3.57 3.70
C ARG A 180 -12.04 -2.77 4.75
N MET A 181 -11.98 -3.34 5.95
CA MET A 181 -11.16 -2.83 7.07
C MET A 181 -9.82 -3.54 7.09
N PHE A 182 -8.74 -2.76 7.04
CA PHE A 182 -7.37 -3.20 7.27
C PHE A 182 -6.96 -2.83 8.70
N TRP A 183 -7.37 -3.66 9.65
CA TRP A 183 -7.25 -3.39 11.10
C TRP A 183 -5.81 -3.33 11.60
N ASN A 184 -4.85 -3.98 10.93
CA ASN A 184 -3.44 -3.88 11.29
C ASN A 184 -2.88 -2.50 10.94
N SER A 185 -3.49 -1.84 9.96
CA SER A 185 -2.98 -0.62 9.35
C SER A 185 -3.90 0.58 9.55
N ASP A 186 -4.94 0.51 10.39
CA ASP A 186 -5.88 1.62 10.68
C ASP A 186 -6.43 2.30 9.40
N TYR A 187 -6.72 1.49 8.38
CA TYR A 187 -7.20 1.96 7.08
C TYR A 187 -8.48 1.23 6.72
N MET A 188 -9.44 1.95 6.18
CA MET A 188 -10.69 1.40 5.69
C MET A 188 -11.01 1.97 4.31
N VAL A 189 -11.68 1.18 3.49
CA VAL A 189 -12.16 1.59 2.19
C VAL A 189 -13.57 1.06 1.95
N HIS A 190 -14.45 1.96 1.52
CA HIS A 190 -15.77 1.68 1.00
C HIS A 190 -15.80 1.90 -0.51
N ARG A 191 -16.39 0.99 -1.25
CA ARG A 191 -16.48 1.04 -2.71
C ARG A 191 -17.91 0.80 -3.15
N THR A 192 -18.41 1.69 -4.00
CA THR A 192 -19.66 1.50 -4.74
C THR A 192 -19.32 1.16 -6.19
N ASN A 193 -20.33 0.96 -7.06
CA ASN A 193 -20.07 0.79 -8.49
C ASN A 193 -19.38 2.01 -9.12
N GLU A 194 -19.49 3.20 -8.51
CA GLU A 194 -19.06 4.46 -9.11
C GLU A 194 -17.93 5.14 -8.34
N THR A 195 -17.93 5.02 -7.02
CA THR A 195 -17.09 5.81 -6.11
C THR A 195 -16.22 4.93 -5.21
N VAL A 196 -15.10 5.50 -4.77
CA VAL A 196 -14.24 4.93 -3.74
C VAL A 196 -14.11 5.95 -2.62
N THR A 197 -14.40 5.57 -1.39
CA THR A 197 -14.21 6.40 -0.20
C THR A 197 -13.29 5.68 0.76
N THR A 198 -12.29 6.37 1.28
CA THR A 198 -11.27 5.79 2.13
C THR A 198 -11.13 6.60 3.40
N LEU A 199 -10.75 5.93 4.48
CA LEU A 199 -10.56 6.51 5.80
C LEU A 199 -9.24 6.01 6.38
N ARG A 200 -8.37 6.96 6.74
CA ARG A 200 -7.13 6.72 7.47
C ARG A 200 -7.29 7.19 8.91
N MET A 201 -7.20 6.25 9.83
CA MET A 201 -7.25 6.47 11.28
C MET A 201 -5.87 6.29 11.91
N LEU A 202 -5.80 6.52 13.23
CA LEU A 202 -4.59 6.35 14.01
C LEU A 202 -4.89 5.61 15.32
N SER A 203 -4.14 4.54 15.58
CA SER A 203 -4.13 3.82 16.84
C SER A 203 -2.71 3.62 17.36
N ASN A 204 -2.58 2.97 18.51
CA ASN A 204 -1.30 2.55 19.09
C ASN A 204 -0.59 1.44 18.29
N ARG A 205 -1.14 1.01 17.14
CA ARG A 205 -0.53 0.02 16.23
C ARG A 205 0.22 0.68 15.07
N THR A 206 -0.08 1.95 14.78
CA THR A 206 0.41 2.67 13.61
C THR A 206 0.95 4.06 13.95
N LYS A 207 1.54 4.70 12.95
CA LYS A 207 1.99 6.09 13.00
C LYS A 207 1.20 6.97 12.06
N THR A 208 1.27 8.27 12.31
CA THR A 208 0.60 9.32 11.53
C THR A 208 0.98 9.27 10.06
N SER A 209 2.23 9.62 9.78
CA SER A 209 2.85 9.66 8.47
C SER A 209 4.36 9.69 8.66
N GLU A 210 5.12 10.01 7.61
CA GLU A 210 6.57 10.19 7.65
C GLU A 210 6.99 11.48 6.97
N CYS A 211 8.08 12.07 7.49
CA CYS A 211 8.95 12.95 6.74
C CYS A 211 10.36 12.37 6.70
N VAL A 212 10.78 11.93 5.51
CA VAL A 212 12.14 11.42 5.25
C VAL A 212 12.69 12.17 4.04
N ASN A 213 13.98 12.49 4.03
CA ASN A 213 14.62 13.27 2.97
C ASN A 213 13.91 14.59 2.67
N THR A 214 13.40 15.27 3.71
CA THR A 214 12.62 16.52 3.62
C THR A 214 11.31 16.44 2.82
N GLN A 215 10.85 15.23 2.51
CA GLN A 215 9.59 14.99 1.79
C GLN A 215 8.45 14.91 2.78
N ASN A 216 7.28 15.46 2.40
CA ASN A 216 6.06 15.47 3.22
C ASN A 216 6.20 16.11 4.63
N PRO A 217 6.79 17.31 4.77
CA PRO A 217 6.99 17.95 6.08
C PRO A 217 5.70 18.30 6.83
N PHE A 218 4.54 18.27 6.17
CA PHE A 218 3.27 18.73 6.73
C PHE A 218 2.25 17.61 6.92
N GLY A 219 2.64 16.36 6.69
CA GLY A 219 1.74 15.19 6.66
C GLY A 219 1.23 14.69 8.02
N PHE A 220 1.29 15.50 9.08
CA PHE A 220 0.92 15.09 10.44
C PHE A 220 -0.53 14.61 10.53
N HIS A 221 -1.47 15.35 9.92
CA HIS A 221 -2.90 15.08 10.01
C HIS A 221 -3.44 14.05 8.99
N LEU A 222 -2.56 13.35 8.24
CA LEU A 222 -2.98 12.37 7.24
C LEU A 222 -3.59 11.08 7.83
N SER A 223 -3.64 10.94 9.16
CA SER A 223 -4.20 9.78 9.86
C SER A 223 -5.26 10.14 10.91
N ASP A 224 -5.65 11.41 11.03
CA ASP A 224 -6.52 11.89 12.11
C ASP A 224 -8.01 11.74 11.76
N GLY A 225 -8.36 10.62 11.13
CA GLY A 225 -9.65 10.44 10.46
C GLY A 225 -9.68 11.09 9.07
N ALA A 226 -8.54 11.09 8.38
CA ALA A 226 -8.43 11.64 7.04
C ALA A 226 -9.25 10.80 6.06
N MET A 227 -10.18 11.44 5.35
CA MET A 227 -11.12 10.80 4.45
C MET A 227 -10.94 11.28 3.02
N TYR A 228 -10.73 10.37 2.07
CA TYR A 228 -10.69 10.71 0.65
C TYR A 228 -11.85 10.08 -0.09
N GLN A 229 -12.55 10.88 -0.90
CA GLN A 229 -13.62 10.41 -1.78
C GLN A 229 -13.26 10.66 -3.24
N TYR A 230 -13.23 9.59 -4.01
CA TYR A 230 -12.94 9.56 -5.43
C TYR A 230 -14.25 9.28 -6.18
N SER A 231 -14.75 10.29 -6.90
CA SER A 231 -15.92 10.16 -7.79
C SER A 231 -15.50 10.07 -9.25
N ASN A 232 -14.43 10.77 -9.62
CA ASN A 232 -13.82 10.68 -10.95
C ASN A 232 -12.30 10.48 -10.92
N GLY A 233 -11.68 10.52 -9.72
CA GLY A 233 -10.25 10.30 -9.49
C GLY A 233 -9.37 11.52 -9.71
N GLN A 234 -9.96 12.70 -9.92
CA GLN A 234 -9.23 13.96 -10.12
C GLN A 234 -9.25 14.88 -8.91
N GLU A 235 -9.99 14.53 -7.87
CA GLU A 235 -10.29 15.39 -6.72
C GLU A 235 -9.02 15.85 -5.98
N TYR A 236 -7.99 15.02 -5.99
CA TYR A 236 -6.78 15.16 -5.17
C TYR A 236 -5.47 15.13 -6.00
N LEU A 237 -5.56 15.12 -7.34
CA LEU A 237 -4.39 15.13 -8.21
C LEU A 237 -3.63 16.46 -8.08
N ASP A 238 -2.32 16.39 -7.83
CA ASP A 238 -1.40 17.55 -7.75
C ASP A 238 -1.80 18.67 -6.77
N MET A 239 -2.75 18.42 -5.85
CA MET A 239 -3.25 19.48 -4.97
C MET A 239 -2.34 19.77 -3.77
N TYR A 240 -1.50 18.80 -3.36
CA TYR A 240 -0.80 18.79 -2.07
C TYR A 240 0.19 19.95 -1.87
N ALA A 241 0.64 20.57 -2.96
CA ALA A 241 1.44 21.80 -2.93
C ALA A 241 0.64 23.05 -2.49
N THR A 242 -0.68 23.04 -2.66
CA THR A 242 -1.62 24.13 -2.33
C THR A 242 -2.58 23.80 -1.19
N PHE A 243 -2.46 22.58 -0.68
CA PHE A 243 -3.34 22.02 0.33
C PHE A 243 -3.11 22.68 1.69
N ASP A 244 -4.18 23.08 2.37
CA ASP A 244 -4.07 23.46 3.77
C ASP A 244 -3.99 22.20 4.62
N TRP A 245 -2.79 21.91 5.11
CA TRP A 245 -2.49 20.70 5.86
C TRP A 245 -3.13 20.66 7.25
N ASN A 246 -3.74 21.75 7.73
CA ASN A 246 -4.60 21.75 8.92
C ASN A 246 -6.06 21.36 8.58
N LEU A 247 -6.44 21.34 7.30
CA LEU A 247 -7.81 21.08 6.86
C LEU A 247 -7.89 19.83 5.98
N VAL A 248 -7.16 18.77 6.39
CA VAL A 248 -7.26 17.47 5.73
C VAL A 248 -8.72 17.00 5.81
N PRO A 249 -9.37 16.62 4.68
CA PRO A 249 -10.77 16.23 4.68
C PRO A 249 -11.07 15.12 5.69
N GLY A 250 -12.20 15.22 6.39
CA GLY A 250 -12.64 14.27 7.42
C GLY A 250 -12.09 14.51 8.83
N THR A 251 -10.96 15.23 8.95
CA THR A 251 -10.32 15.43 10.27
C THR A 251 -11.09 16.38 11.18
N THR A 252 -10.93 16.17 12.49
CA THR A 252 -11.38 17.11 13.54
C THR A 252 -10.17 17.52 14.36
N ILE A 253 -9.70 18.75 14.18
CA ILE A 253 -8.45 19.23 14.77
C ILE A 253 -8.60 20.65 15.33
N ASP A 254 -7.71 21.02 16.25
CA ASP A 254 -7.52 22.41 16.65
C ASP A 254 -6.64 23.11 15.61
N TYR A 255 -7.25 23.97 14.78
CA TYR A 255 -6.57 24.61 13.65
C TYR A 255 -5.28 25.31 14.08
N ASN A 256 -4.15 24.92 13.46
CA ASN A 256 -2.82 25.47 13.72
C ASN A 256 -2.30 25.26 15.16
N ALA A 257 -2.86 24.32 15.93
CA ALA A 257 -2.36 23.97 17.27
C ALA A 257 -1.01 23.22 17.21
N THR A 258 -0.77 22.47 16.13
CA THR A 258 0.51 21.80 15.88
C THR A 258 1.28 22.56 14.81
N VAL A 259 2.53 22.92 15.09
CA VAL A 259 3.43 23.47 14.07
C VAL A 259 3.83 22.33 13.12
N LEU A 260 3.26 22.34 11.92
CA LEU A 260 3.51 21.33 10.91
C LEU A 260 4.93 21.45 10.35
N ASN A 261 5.76 20.44 10.62
CA ASN A 261 7.11 20.30 10.11
C ASN A 261 7.56 18.82 10.26
N CYS A 262 8.74 18.49 9.72
CA CYS A 262 9.24 17.12 9.73
C CYS A 262 9.41 16.50 11.14
N SER A 263 9.72 17.27 12.19
CA SER A 263 9.87 16.73 13.54
C SER A 263 8.53 16.44 14.24
N ALA A 264 7.45 17.04 13.74
CA ALA A 264 6.09 16.78 14.19
C ALA A 264 5.41 15.66 13.37
N THR A 265 5.77 15.48 12.10
CA THR A 265 5.05 14.64 11.14
C THR A 265 4.86 13.19 11.58
N GLU A 266 5.88 12.59 12.22
CA GLU A 266 5.86 11.18 12.62
C GLU A 266 5.58 11.03 14.12
N LYS A 267 4.38 10.55 14.46
CA LYS A 267 3.98 10.18 15.83
C LYS A 267 3.24 8.85 15.83
N ALA A 268 3.51 8.02 16.84
CA ALA A 268 2.69 6.85 17.11
C ALA A 268 1.35 7.29 17.73
N GLY A 269 0.28 6.59 17.38
CA GLY A 269 -1.00 6.79 18.07
C GLY A 269 -0.94 6.33 19.53
N VAL A 270 -1.86 6.85 20.34
CA VAL A 270 -1.93 6.54 21.78
C VAL A 270 -3.20 5.80 22.19
N THR A 271 -4.18 5.70 21.28
CA THR A 271 -5.46 5.03 21.54
C THR A 271 -5.49 3.63 20.94
N THR A 272 -6.09 2.66 21.63
CA THR A 272 -6.33 1.32 21.07
C THR A 272 -7.57 1.28 20.19
N TYR A 273 -8.45 2.27 20.31
CA TYR A 273 -9.80 2.28 19.73
C TYR A 273 -9.83 3.10 18.43
N ALA A 274 -9.27 2.49 17.39
CA ALA A 274 -9.50 2.84 16.01
C ALA A 274 -9.73 1.55 15.23
N GLY A 275 -10.76 1.52 14.38
CA GLY A 275 -11.11 0.34 13.61
C GLY A 275 -12.50 0.47 13.01
N GLY A 276 -12.97 -0.63 12.42
CA GLY A 276 -14.28 -0.73 11.81
C GLY A 276 -14.79 -2.15 11.86
N VAL A 277 -16.10 -2.30 11.69
CA VAL A 277 -16.75 -3.59 11.46
C VAL A 277 -17.31 -3.59 10.05
N SER A 278 -17.05 -4.68 9.33
CA SER A 278 -17.65 -4.92 8.02
C SER A 278 -18.72 -6.00 8.08
N ALA A 279 -19.94 -5.67 7.68
CA ALA A 279 -21.10 -6.56 7.77
C ALA A 279 -21.99 -6.44 6.52
N GLY A 280 -21.55 -7.05 5.42
CA GLY A 280 -22.30 -7.04 4.16
C GLY A 280 -22.37 -5.63 3.57
N ASP A 281 -23.59 -5.10 3.41
CA ASP A 281 -23.84 -3.78 2.79
C ASP A 281 -23.89 -2.61 3.79
N VAL A 282 -23.67 -2.85 5.09
CA VAL A 282 -23.80 -1.83 6.14
C VAL A 282 -22.63 -1.90 7.12
N ASP A 283 -21.91 -0.78 7.25
CA ASP A 283 -20.71 -0.71 8.08
C ASP A 283 -20.75 0.46 9.06
N PHE A 284 -20.04 0.29 10.19
CA PHE A 284 -19.81 1.31 11.20
C PHE A 284 -18.31 1.46 11.46
N GLU A 285 -17.84 2.69 11.35
CA GLU A 285 -16.47 3.09 11.63
C GLU A 285 -16.40 3.74 13.01
N LEU A 286 -15.36 3.41 13.78
CA LEU A 286 -15.21 3.88 15.16
C LEU A 286 -13.76 4.26 15.44
N GLN A 287 -13.54 5.55 15.65
CA GLN A 287 -12.32 6.08 16.28
C GLN A 287 -12.72 6.84 17.54
N LYS A 288 -12.24 6.40 18.71
CA LYS A 288 -12.52 7.10 19.98
C LYS A 288 -11.63 8.32 20.05
N GLY A 289 -12.22 9.49 19.82
CA GLY A 289 -11.50 10.76 19.79
C GLY A 289 -12.16 11.89 18.99
N LEU A 290 -13.26 11.64 18.27
CA LEU A 290 -14.00 12.71 17.55
C LEU A 290 -14.62 13.79 18.48
N VAL A 291 -14.42 13.65 19.80
CA VAL A 291 -14.65 14.69 20.80
C VAL A 291 -13.54 14.59 21.86
N LEU A 292 -12.70 15.63 21.92
CA LEU A 292 -11.82 16.03 23.03
C LEU A 292 -10.65 15.10 23.44
N LEU A 293 -9.47 15.72 23.46
CA LEU A 293 -8.22 15.37 24.17
C LEU A 293 -7.17 14.55 23.39
N GLN A 294 -6.28 15.26 22.70
CA GLN A 294 -4.85 15.09 22.97
C GLN A 294 -4.30 16.46 23.38
N ALA A 295 -4.01 16.59 24.68
CA ALA A 295 -3.24 17.69 25.24
C ALA A 295 -1.75 17.33 25.22
#